data_AF-A0A2W7JER6-F1
#
_entry.id   AF-A0A2W7JER6-F1
#
_cell.length_a   1.000
_cell.length_b   1.000
_cell.length_c   1.000
_cell.angle_alpha   90.00
_cell.angle_beta   90.00
_cell.angle_gamma   90.00
#
_symmetry.space_group_name_H-M   'P 1'
#
loop_
_entity.id
_entity.type
_entity.pdbx_description
1 polymer ?
#
loop_
_entity_poly.entity_id
_entity_poly.type
_entity_poly.pdbx_seq_one_letter_code
_entity_poly.pdbx_strand_id
1 'polypeptide(L)'
;MTRAAVRAAVHRRIRRLLENQDDFDDNTNLMQLGLDKEDIEELIFRLEDQLGLTAFTAEEDRILKTARTANDLTRFLIEIGRY
;
A
#
# COMPACT_ATOMS: atom_id res chain seq x y z
N MET A 1 6.31 -13.88 -2.91
CA MET A 1 7.14 -12.71 -2.48
C MET A 1 7.44 -12.76 -0.98
N THR A 2 8.52 -12.13 -0.51
CA THR A 2 8.79 -12.01 0.94
C THR A 2 8.11 -10.77 1.52
N ARG A 3 7.54 -10.89 2.73
CA ARG A 3 6.87 -9.77 3.44
C ARG A 3 7.73 -8.52 3.53
N ALA A 4 9.03 -8.69 3.71
CA ALA A 4 9.99 -7.60 3.80
C ALA A 4 10.10 -6.79 2.49
N ALA A 5 10.06 -7.45 1.33
CA ALA A 5 10.13 -6.78 0.03
C ALA A 5 8.86 -5.94 -0.24
N VAL A 6 7.69 -6.50 0.05
CA VAL A 6 6.40 -5.80 -0.08
C VAL A 6 6.34 -4.61 0.87
N ARG A 7 6.70 -4.81 2.15
CA ARG A 7 6.76 -3.72 3.15
C ARG A 7 7.68 -2.60 2.70
N ALA A 8 8.88 -2.93 2.21
CA ALA A 8 9.84 -1.94 1.73
C ALA A 8 9.31 -1.15 0.51
N ALA A 9 8.57 -1.80 -0.39
CA ALA A 9 7.94 -1.12 -1.52
C ALA A 9 6.85 -0.13 -1.07
N VAL A 10 5.95 -0.57 -0.17
CA VAL A 10 4.90 0.27 0.43
C VAL A 10 5.54 1.46 1.13
N HIS A 11 6.52 1.22 2.00
CA HIS A 11 7.22 2.27 2.75
C HIS A 11 7.90 3.29 1.85
N ARG A 12 8.61 2.82 0.81
CA ARG A 12 9.28 3.70 -0.14
C ARG A 12 8.28 4.60 -0.88
N ARG A 13 7.09 4.10 -1.21
CA ARG A 13 6.06 4.88 -1.92
C ARG A 13 5.42 5.92 -1.00
N ILE A 14 5.05 5.53 0.22
CA ILE A 14 4.52 6.45 1.23
C ILE A 14 5.55 7.54 1.55
N ARG A 15 6.82 7.18 1.78
CA ARG A 15 7.91 8.12 2.00
C ARG A 15 8.06 9.12 0.85
N ARG A 16 7.86 8.68 -0.39
CA ARG A 16 7.94 9.55 -1.58
C ARG A 16 6.79 10.55 -1.64
N LEU A 17 5.61 10.18 -1.14
CA LEU A 17 4.45 11.08 -1.03
C LEU A 17 4.61 12.05 0.15
N LEU A 18 5.21 11.60 1.25
CA LEU A 18 5.51 12.42 2.44
C LEU A 18 6.82 13.22 2.36
N GLU A 19 7.30 13.52 1.15
CA GLU A 19 8.51 14.32 0.91
C GLU A 19 9.76 13.88 1.71
N ASN A 20 9.92 12.57 1.94
CA ASN A 20 10.99 11.93 2.72
C ASN A 20 10.85 11.95 4.25
N GLN A 21 9.67 12.21 4.82
CA GLN A 21 9.43 11.86 6.23
C GLN A 21 9.52 10.34 6.43
N ASP A 22 10.44 9.94 7.31
CA ASP A 22 10.72 8.53 7.63
C ASP A 22 10.05 8.08 8.95
N ASP A 23 9.33 8.98 9.61
CA ASP A 23 8.81 8.82 10.97
C ASP A 23 7.31 8.42 11.00
N PHE A 24 6.84 7.66 10.00
CA PHE A 24 5.48 7.12 10.01
C PHE A 24 5.46 5.67 10.47
N ASP A 25 4.53 5.33 11.36
CA ASP A 25 4.35 3.97 11.83
C ASP A 25 3.58 3.14 10.80
N ASP A 26 3.87 1.84 10.73
CA ASP A 26 3.15 0.90 9.87
C ASP A 26 1.64 0.87 10.14
N ASN A 27 1.23 1.18 11.38
CA ASN A 27 -0.16 1.23 11.82
C ASN A 27 -0.76 2.65 11.75
N THR A 28 0.00 3.66 11.33
CA THR A 28 -0.56 4.99 11.08
C THR A 28 -1.51 4.92 9.90
N ASN A 29 -2.66 5.56 10.03
CA ASN A 29 -3.63 5.61 8.95
C ASN A 29 -3.12 6.49 7.80
N LEU A 30 -3.21 6.02 6.57
CA LEU A 30 -2.78 6.74 5.37
C LEU A 30 -3.48 8.11 5.26
N MET A 31 -4.77 8.17 5.58
CA MET A 31 -5.50 9.44 5.62
C MET A 31 -4.99 10.41 6.70
N GLN A 32 -4.43 9.89 7.81
CA GLN A 32 -3.79 10.73 8.83
C GLN A 32 -2.42 11.25 8.40
N LEU A 33 -1.77 10.58 7.43
CA LEU A 33 -0.54 11.03 6.81
C LEU A 33 -0.79 12.09 5.73
N GLY A 34 -2.05 12.45 5.47
CA GLY A 34 -2.43 13.38 4.42
C GLY A 34 -2.57 12.75 3.04
N LEU A 35 -2.70 11.42 2.98
CA LEU A 35 -3.00 10.70 1.73
C LEU A 35 -4.52 10.64 1.54
N ASP A 36 -4.99 11.28 0.48
CA ASP A 36 -6.40 11.21 0.11
C ASP A 36 -6.71 9.87 -0.57
N LYS A 37 -8.00 9.62 -0.80
CA LYS A 37 -8.45 8.39 -1.47
C LYS A 37 -7.74 8.19 -2.82
N GLU A 38 -7.58 9.26 -3.60
CA GLU A 38 -6.88 9.22 -4.90
C GLU A 38 -5.40 8.88 -4.76
N ASP A 39 -4.72 9.38 -3.73
CA ASP A 39 -3.32 9.04 -3.45
C ASP A 39 -3.17 7.56 -3.07
N ILE A 40 -4.12 7.04 -2.28
CA ILE A 40 -4.16 5.62 -1.90
C ILE A 40 -4.42 4.74 -3.13
N GLU A 41 -5.34 5.14 -4.01
CA GLU A 41 -5.61 4.47 -5.29
C GLU A 41 -4.35 4.44 -6.16
N GLU A 42 -3.67 5.57 -6.35
CA GLU A 42 -2.43 5.62 -7.13
C GLU A 42 -1.32 4.78 -6.47
N LEU A 43 -1.22 4.81 -5.14
CA LEU A 43 -0.23 4.03 -4.39
C LEU A 43 -0.44 2.53 -4.60
N ILE A 44 -1.67 2.04 -4.53
CA ILE A 44 -2.04 0.65 -4.78
C ILE A 44 -1.69 0.26 -6.22
N PHE A 45 -2.13 1.04 -7.20
CA PHE A 45 -1.90 0.77 -8.63
C PHE A 45 -0.40 0.69 -8.95
N ARG A 46 0.40 1.59 -8.36
CA ARG A 46 1.86 1.58 -8.53
C ARG A 46 2.53 0.39 -7.86
N LEU A 47 2.03 -0.03 -6.70
CA LEU A 47 2.53 -1.22 -6.01
C LEU A 47 2.18 -2.49 -6.78
N GLU A 48 1.00 -2.57 -7.36
CA GLU A 48 0.57 -3.64 -8.23
C GLU A 48 1.45 -3.76 -9.49
N ASP A 49 1.62 -2.65 -10.22
CA ASP A 49 2.51 -2.58 -11.38
C ASP A 49 3.95 -2.97 -11.03
N GLN A 50 4.49 -2.45 -9.91
CA GLN A 50 5.85 -2.75 -9.47
C GLN A 50 6.02 -4.21 -9.01
N LEU A 51 5.00 -4.79 -8.39
CA LEU A 51 5.02 -6.16 -7.91
C LEU A 51 4.56 -7.18 -8.97
N GLY A 52 4.09 -6.70 -10.13
CA GLY A 52 3.52 -7.52 -11.19
C GLY A 52 2.22 -8.22 -10.76
N LEU A 53 1.50 -7.63 -9.81
CA LEU A 53 0.24 -8.15 -9.32
C LEU A 53 -0.90 -7.50 -10.11
N THR A 54 -1.80 -8.30 -10.65
CA THR A 54 -3.10 -7.82 -11.12
C THR A 54 -4.11 -8.09 -10.03
N ALA A 55 -4.29 -7.16 -9.09
CA ALA A 55 -5.45 -7.26 -8.22
C ALA A 55 -6.68 -7.09 -9.12
N PHE A 56 -7.62 -8.03 -9.04
CA PHE A 56 -8.89 -7.84 -9.71
C PHE A 56 -9.60 -6.64 -9.08
N THR A 57 -10.41 -5.94 -9.86
CA THR A 57 -11.14 -4.73 -9.44
C THR A 57 -11.93 -4.91 -8.13
N ALA A 58 -12.30 -6.15 -7.79
CA ALA A 58 -12.96 -6.50 -6.53
C ALA A 58 -12.00 -6.55 -5.31
N GLU A 59 -10.77 -7.04 -5.49
CA GLU A 59 -9.72 -6.95 -4.47
C GLU A 59 -9.27 -5.51 -4.27
N GLU A 60 -9.16 -4.73 -5.34
CA GLU A 60 -8.80 -3.31 -5.29
C GLU A 60 -9.82 -2.48 -4.49
N ASP A 61 -11.12 -2.65 -4.77
CA ASP A 61 -12.20 -2.00 -4.02
C ASP A 61 -12.22 -2.45 -2.54
N ARG A 62 -11.91 -3.73 -2.28
CA ARG A 62 -11.76 -4.24 -0.91
C ARG A 62 -10.55 -3.63 -0.22
N ILE A 63 -9.42 -3.49 -0.89
CA ILE A 63 -8.22 -2.82 -0.36
C ILE A 63 -8.58 -1.37 -0.05
N LEU A 64 -9.22 -0.63 -0.94
CA LEU A 64 -9.61 0.77 -0.69
C LEU A 64 -10.57 0.92 0.50
N LYS A 65 -11.46 -0.05 0.71
CA LYS A 65 -12.40 -0.02 1.84
C LYS A 65 -11.78 -0.45 3.17
N THR A 66 -10.74 -1.29 3.14
CA THR A 66 -10.22 -1.96 4.35
C THR A 66 -8.78 -1.61 4.71
N ALA A 67 -7.93 -1.33 3.72
CA ALA A 67 -6.54 -0.96 3.93
C ALA A 67 -6.44 0.51 4.34
N ARG A 68 -6.43 0.71 5.66
CA ARG A 68 -6.29 2.03 6.26
C ARG A 68 -4.85 2.36 6.61
N THR A 69 -3.98 1.35 6.71
CA THR A 69 -2.60 1.50 7.17
C THR A 69 -1.59 0.85 6.22
N ALA A 70 -0.31 1.22 6.33
CA ALA A 70 0.77 0.60 5.55
C ALA A 70 0.90 -0.91 5.82
N ASN A 71 0.62 -1.33 7.06
CA ASN A 71 0.60 -2.73 7.45
C ASN A 71 -0.54 -3.51 6.77
N ASP A 72 -1.72 -2.90 6.68
CA ASP A 72 -2.86 -3.51 5.97
C ASP A 72 -2.55 -3.70 4.49
N LEU A 73 -2.04 -2.65 3.81
CA LEU A 73 -1.59 -2.73 2.42
C LEU A 73 -0.56 -3.84 2.22
N THR A 74 0.45 -3.89 3.10
CA THR A 74 1.49 -4.93 3.05
C THR A 74 0.88 -6.33 3.16
N ARG A 75 -0.06 -6.54 4.08
CA ARG A 75 -0.72 -7.83 4.28
C ARG A 75 -1.55 -8.23 3.07
N PHE A 76 -2.31 -7.29 2.49
CA PHE A 76 -3.13 -7.51 1.31
C PHE A 76 -2.29 -7.89 0.08
N LEU A 77 -1.23 -7.14 -0.21
CA LEU A 77 -0.36 -7.43 -1.36
C LEU A 77 0.33 -8.79 -1.24
N ILE A 78 0.64 -9.23 -0.01
CA ILE A 78 1.15 -10.59 0.23
C ILE A 78 0.06 -11.64 0.00
N GLU A 79 -1.18 -11.37 0.38
CA GLU A 79 -2.32 -12.27 0.20
C GLU A 79 -2.62 -12.46 -1.30
N ILE A 80 -2.62 -11.38 -2.08
CA ILE A 80 -2.81 -11.39 -3.53
C ILE A 80 -1.63 -12.06 -4.23
N GLY A 81 -0.39 -11.71 -3.87
CA GLY A 81 0.82 -12.32 -4.45
C GLY A 81 1.09 -13.76 -4.00
N ARG A 82 0.19 -14.37 -3.23
CA ARG A 82 0.23 -15.79 -2.85
C ARG A 82 -0.77 -16.63 -3.66
N TYR A 83 -1.78 -16.00 -4.26
CA TYR A 83 -2.71 -16.61 -5.19
C TYR A 83 -2.18 -16.52 -6.63
#